data_AF-A6JY62-F1
#
_entry.id   AF-A6JY62-F1
#
_cell.length_a   1.000
_cell.length_b   1.000
_cell.length_c   1.000
_cell.angle_alpha   90.00
_cell.angle_beta   90.00
_cell.angle_gamma   90.00
#
_symmetry.space_group_name_H-M   'P 1'
#
loop_
_entity.id
_entity.type
_entity.pdbx_description
1 polymer ?
#
loop_
_entity_poly.entity_id
_entity_poly.type
_entity_poly.pdbx_seq_one_letter_code
_entity_poly.pdbx_strand_id
1 'polypeptide(L)'
;METLCCALSKCKAISQLDLTDNLLDDSGLRCLLGYLPQLPISGWLDLSHNSISQEGVLYLLETLPSYPHIQEVSVSLGTKQIFRMHFSKEEGTGTILRLCECSFSTEQVSRLTSNLSHQQLTELWLTKCGLDPPQLTTLLNLVNRPAGLLDL
;
A
#
# COMPACT_ATOMS: atom_id res chain seq x y z
N MET A 1 5.51 9.66 -17.03
CA MET A 1 5.79 8.98 -15.76
C MET A 1 7.21 8.43 -15.69
N GLU A 2 7.66 7.65 -16.67
CA GLU A 2 9.02 7.08 -16.72
C GLU A 2 10.14 8.11 -16.48
N THR A 3 10.01 9.32 -17.03
CA THR A 3 10.99 10.40 -16.81
C THR A 3 11.14 10.77 -15.33
N LEU A 4 10.04 10.80 -14.56
CA LEU A 4 10.10 11.08 -13.12
C LEU A 4 10.78 9.92 -12.39
N CYS A 5 10.38 8.67 -12.67
CA CYS A 5 11.00 7.49 -12.05
C CYS A 5 12.51 7.42 -12.34
N CYS A 6 12.92 7.69 -13.58
CA CYS A 6 14.33 7.77 -13.99
C CYS A 6 15.09 8.93 -13.36
N ALA A 7 14.42 10.03 -13.01
CA ALA A 7 15.04 11.12 -12.28
C ALA A 7 15.21 10.75 -10.80
N LEU A 8 14.19 10.15 -10.19
CA LEU A 8 14.20 9.72 -8.79
C LEU A 8 15.24 8.62 -8.53
N SER A 9 15.44 7.69 -9.47
CA SER A 9 16.46 6.63 -9.34
C SER A 9 17.90 7.16 -9.39
N LYS A 10 18.11 8.38 -9.91
CA LYS A 10 19.42 9.05 -9.93
C LYS A 10 19.69 9.86 -8.66
N CYS A 11 18.70 10.05 -7.80
CA CYS A 11 18.91 10.68 -6.50
C CYS A 11 19.79 9.78 -5.63
N LYS A 12 20.58 10.38 -4.72
CA LYS A 12 21.45 9.59 -3.82
C LYS A 12 20.67 9.01 -2.63
N ALA A 13 19.78 9.80 -2.06
CA ALA A 13 18.93 9.44 -0.94
C ALA A 13 17.76 10.41 -0.88
N ILE A 14 16.56 9.88 -0.61
CA ILE A 14 15.33 10.63 -0.45
C ILE A 14 14.75 10.26 0.91
N SER A 15 14.73 11.21 1.85
CA SER A 15 14.12 10.98 3.16
C SER A 15 12.60 11.12 3.11
N GLN A 16 12.10 12.06 2.31
CA GLN A 16 10.69 12.35 2.15
C GLN A 16 10.46 12.79 0.70
N LEU A 17 9.39 12.32 0.08
CA LEU A 17 8.96 12.68 -1.26
C LEU A 17 7.48 13.05 -1.23
N ASP A 18 7.21 14.33 -1.46
CA ASP A 18 5.86 14.86 -1.56
C ASP A 18 5.51 15.07 -3.04
N LEU A 19 4.50 14.35 -3.50
CA LEU A 19 3.90 14.48 -4.84
C LEU A 19 2.39 14.75 -4.72
N THR A 20 1.96 15.39 -3.63
CA THR A 20 0.56 15.76 -3.44
C THR A 20 0.05 16.74 -4.49
N ASP A 21 -1.26 16.73 -4.76
CA ASP A 21 -1.91 17.66 -5.71
C ASP A 21 -1.28 17.64 -7.13
N ASN A 22 -0.88 16.46 -7.59
CA ASN A 22 -0.36 16.24 -8.94
C ASN A 22 -1.37 15.47 -9.81
N LEU A 23 -0.99 15.22 -11.07
CA LEU A 23 -1.80 14.51 -12.06
C LEU A 23 -1.43 13.03 -12.16
N LEU A 24 -1.16 12.37 -11.02
CA LEU A 24 -0.91 10.92 -11.01
C LEU A 24 -2.25 10.18 -10.99
N ASP A 25 -2.44 9.30 -11.96
CA ASP A 25 -3.55 8.36 -12.01
C ASP A 25 -3.07 6.95 -11.67
N ASP A 26 -3.94 5.95 -11.83
CA ASP A 26 -3.58 4.54 -11.61
C ASP A 26 -2.40 4.08 -12.48
N SER A 27 -2.26 4.61 -13.70
CA SER A 27 -1.14 4.29 -14.59
C SER A 27 0.16 4.89 -14.04
N GLY A 28 0.09 6.13 -13.55
CA GLY A 28 1.16 6.82 -12.85
C GLY A 28 1.64 6.03 -11.63
N LEU A 29 0.70 5.60 -10.79
CA LEU A 29 0.97 4.77 -9.61
C LEU A 29 1.63 3.44 -10.00
N ARG A 30 1.09 2.70 -10.97
CA ARG A 30 1.66 1.42 -11.43
C ARG A 30 3.10 1.56 -11.90
N CYS A 31 3.38 2.61 -12.68
CA CYS A 31 4.73 2.91 -13.13
C CYS A 31 5.65 3.24 -11.94
N LEU A 32 5.21 4.05 -10.99
CA LEU A 32 5.98 4.36 -9.79
C LEU A 32 6.28 3.11 -8.96
N LEU A 33 5.28 2.25 -8.74
CA LEU A 33 5.41 0.98 -8.03
C LEU A 33 6.37 0.01 -8.72
N GLY A 34 6.41 0.00 -10.05
CA GLY A 34 7.37 -0.80 -10.82
C GLY A 34 8.83 -0.36 -10.63
N TYR A 35 9.07 0.94 -10.37
CA TYR A 35 10.41 1.46 -10.10
C TYR A 35 10.74 1.53 -8.60
N LEU A 36 9.74 1.39 -7.73
CA LEU A 36 9.85 1.57 -6.29
C LEU A 36 11.03 0.81 -5.65
N PRO A 37 11.35 -0.45 -6.02
CA PRO A 37 12.49 -1.18 -5.46
C PRO A 37 13.86 -0.53 -5.75
N GLN A 38 13.93 0.32 -6.79
CA GLN A 38 15.15 1.03 -7.21
C GLN A 38 15.20 2.46 -6.66
N LEU A 39 14.14 2.95 -6.03
CA LEU A 39 14.08 4.31 -5.52
C LEU A 39 14.73 4.39 -4.14
N PRO A 40 15.67 5.31 -3.89
CA PRO A 40 16.38 5.40 -2.62
C PRO A 40 15.57 6.17 -1.57
N ILE A 41 14.33 5.76 -1.33
CA ILE A 41 13.38 6.39 -0.39
C ILE A 41 13.47 5.71 0.97
N SER A 42 13.56 6.49 2.05
CA SER A 42 13.74 5.99 3.44
C SER A 42 12.83 6.67 4.47
N GLY A 43 11.68 7.19 4.02
CA GLY A 43 10.65 7.78 4.88
C GLY A 43 9.34 7.89 4.12
N TRP A 44 8.66 9.05 4.13
CA TRP A 44 7.34 9.15 3.50
C TRP A 44 7.41 9.42 1.99
N LEU A 45 6.56 8.70 1.26
CA LEU A 45 6.09 9.06 -0.06
C LEU A 45 4.62 9.46 0.06
N ASP A 46 4.30 10.71 -0.27
CA ASP A 46 2.93 11.23 -0.24
C ASP A 46 2.43 11.45 -1.68
N LEU A 47 1.36 10.74 -2.04
CA LEU A 47 0.65 10.80 -3.31
C LEU A 47 -0.79 11.30 -3.11
N SER A 48 -1.10 11.94 -1.97
CA SER A 48 -2.44 12.43 -1.65
C SER A 48 -2.94 13.45 -2.68
N HIS A 49 -4.26 13.63 -2.77
CA HIS A 49 -4.87 14.58 -3.71
C HIS A 49 -4.48 14.39 -5.19
N ASN A 50 -4.23 13.15 -5.60
CA ASN A 50 -4.03 12.78 -7.00
C ASN A 50 -5.32 12.13 -7.55
N SER A 51 -5.25 11.52 -8.74
CA SER A 51 -6.37 10.82 -9.39
C SER A 51 -6.28 9.30 -9.25
N ILE A 52 -5.77 8.81 -8.12
CA ILE A 52 -5.68 7.37 -7.84
C ILE A 52 -7.06 6.83 -7.50
N SER A 53 -7.49 5.76 -8.17
CA SER A 53 -8.81 5.17 -7.96
C SER A 53 -8.75 3.96 -7.03
N GLN A 54 -9.92 3.38 -6.76
CA GLN A 54 -10.04 2.09 -6.08
C GLN A 54 -9.20 0.99 -6.76
N GLU A 55 -9.09 1.00 -8.09
CA GLU A 55 -8.28 0.04 -8.85
C GLU A 55 -6.77 0.26 -8.64
N GLY A 56 -6.33 1.50 -8.48
CA GLY A 56 -4.96 1.83 -8.10
C GLY A 56 -4.60 1.32 -6.70
N VAL A 57 -5.51 1.51 -5.74
CA VAL A 57 -5.36 0.99 -4.37
C VAL A 57 -5.29 -0.54 -4.38
N LEU A 58 -6.20 -1.20 -5.09
CA LEU A 58 -6.18 -2.65 -5.24
C LEU A 58 -4.84 -3.14 -5.80
N TYR A 59 -4.36 -2.52 -6.87
CA TYR A 59 -3.08 -2.86 -7.45
C TYR A 59 -1.92 -2.71 -6.45
N LEU A 60 -1.88 -1.63 -5.66
CA LEU A 60 -0.90 -1.46 -4.58
C LEU A 60 -0.98 -2.64 -3.59
N LEU A 61 -2.17 -2.97 -3.09
CA LEU A 61 -2.34 -4.01 -2.08
C LEU A 61 -1.96 -5.40 -2.61
N GLU A 62 -2.25 -5.69 -3.88
CA GLU A 62 -1.87 -6.96 -4.52
C GLU A 62 -0.35 -7.07 -4.74
N THR A 63 0.33 -5.95 -4.95
CA THR A 63 1.78 -5.90 -5.15
C THR A 63 2.57 -5.63 -3.87
N LEU A 64 1.90 -5.29 -2.77
CA LEU A 64 2.50 -4.94 -1.48
C LEU A 64 3.56 -5.94 -0.99
N PRO A 65 3.39 -7.28 -1.14
CA PRO A 65 4.40 -8.26 -0.75
C PRO A 65 5.75 -8.13 -1.49
N SER A 66 5.78 -7.42 -2.61
CA SER A 66 7.01 -7.17 -3.37
C SER A 66 7.85 -6.02 -2.80
N TYR A 67 7.37 -5.35 -1.75
CA TYR A 67 7.99 -4.14 -1.19
C TYR A 67 8.28 -4.30 0.31
N PRO A 68 9.32 -5.08 0.69
CA PRO A 68 9.61 -5.43 2.08
C PRO A 68 9.99 -4.22 2.97
N HIS A 69 10.38 -3.10 2.36
CA HIS A 69 10.73 -1.87 3.06
C HIS A 69 9.53 -1.00 3.44
N ILE A 70 8.32 -1.31 2.94
CA ILE A 70 7.11 -0.55 3.30
C ILE A 70 6.64 -0.98 4.69
N GLN A 71 6.72 -0.03 5.63
CA GLN A 71 6.25 -0.21 7.00
C GLN A 71 4.82 0.28 7.20
N GLU A 72 4.38 1.27 6.43
CA GLU A 72 3.02 1.79 6.56
C GLU A 72 2.44 2.16 5.21
N VAL A 73 1.18 1.78 4.99
CA VAL A 73 0.35 2.24 3.88
C VAL A 73 -0.89 2.87 4.47
N SER A 74 -1.13 4.14 4.17
CA SER A 74 -2.33 4.87 4.57
C SER A 74 -3.05 5.43 3.36
N VAL A 75 -4.26 4.93 3.13
CA VAL A 75 -5.08 5.29 1.98
C VAL A 75 -6.46 5.72 2.43
N SER A 76 -6.93 6.85 1.91
CA SER A 76 -8.32 7.25 1.95
C SER A 76 -8.80 7.71 0.58
N LEU A 77 -9.92 7.19 0.09
CA LEU A 77 -10.54 7.59 -1.18
C LEU A 77 -11.74 8.53 -1.01
N GLY A 78 -11.86 9.15 0.17
CA GLY A 78 -12.89 10.15 0.43
C GLY A 78 -12.67 11.46 -0.34
N THR A 79 -13.47 12.48 -0.01
CA THR A 79 -13.40 13.82 -0.64
C THR A 79 -12.00 14.46 -0.60
N LYS A 80 -11.22 14.15 0.43
CA LYS A 80 -9.79 14.44 0.52
C LYS A 80 -9.04 13.13 0.39
N GLN A 81 -8.61 12.82 -0.83
CA GLN A 81 -7.82 11.61 -1.06
C GLN A 81 -6.52 11.68 -0.26
N ILE A 82 -6.26 10.66 0.53
CA ILE A 82 -4.98 10.43 1.22
C ILE A 82 -4.35 9.20 0.57
N PHE A 83 -3.07 9.28 0.22
CA PHE A 83 -2.33 8.12 -0.26
C PHE A 83 -0.87 8.25 0.14
N ARG A 84 -0.48 7.58 1.21
CA ARG A 84 0.84 7.71 1.82
C ARG A 84 1.47 6.36 2.06
N MET A 85 2.77 6.27 1.82
CA MET A 85 3.57 5.10 2.12
C MET A 85 4.80 5.51 2.94
N HIS A 86 5.09 4.79 4.01
CA HIS A 86 6.31 4.96 4.79
C HIS A 86 7.29 3.82 4.52
N PHE A 87 8.52 4.18 4.19
CA PHE A 87 9.63 3.27 3.94
C PHE A 87 10.61 3.29 5.10
N SER A 88 11.15 2.14 5.47
CA SER A 88 12.24 2.02 6.43
C SER A 88 13.42 1.28 5.84
N LYS A 89 14.58 1.53 6.44
CA LYS A 89 15.81 0.81 6.13
C LYS A 89 15.84 -0.59 6.74
N GLU A 90 15.01 -0.85 7.75
CA GLU A 90 14.92 -2.13 8.43
C GLU A 90 13.81 -2.97 7.81
N GLU A 91 14.17 -4.12 7.25
CA GLU A 91 13.22 -5.14 6.80
C GLU A 91 12.66 -5.92 8.00
N GLY A 92 11.41 -6.37 7.91
CA GLY A 92 10.84 -7.34 8.85
C GLY A 92 10.16 -6.77 10.11
N THR A 93 9.91 -5.46 10.18
CA THR A 93 9.16 -4.85 11.31
C THR A 93 7.63 -4.99 11.18
N GLY A 94 7.17 -5.71 10.16
CA GLY A 94 5.77 -5.77 9.77
C GLY A 94 5.24 -4.48 9.12
N THR A 95 4.06 -4.59 8.53
CA THR A 95 3.40 -3.52 7.78
C THR A 95 2.08 -3.12 8.44
N ILE A 96 1.92 -1.81 8.63
CA ILE A 96 0.73 -1.13 9.12
C ILE A 96 -0.14 -0.79 7.91
N LEU A 97 -1.39 -1.28 7.87
CA LEU A 97 -2.29 -1.02 6.75
C LEU A 97 -3.54 -0.26 7.21
N ARG A 98 -3.66 1.00 6.78
CA ARG A 98 -4.81 1.88 7.05
C ARG A 98 -5.61 2.14 5.78
N LEU A 99 -6.83 1.62 5.72
CA LEU A 99 -7.76 1.82 4.62
C LEU A 99 -9.01 2.55 5.12
N CYS A 100 -9.33 3.68 4.49
CA CYS A 100 -10.48 4.51 4.84
C CYS A 100 -11.29 4.85 3.58
N GLU A 101 -12.60 4.58 3.57
CA GLU A 101 -13.45 4.86 2.40
C GLU A 101 -13.00 4.09 1.13
N CYS A 102 -12.32 2.95 1.31
CA CYS A 102 -11.97 2.02 0.23
C CYS A 102 -13.02 0.90 0.16
N SER A 103 -13.80 0.84 -0.91
CA SER A 103 -14.89 -0.13 -1.05
C SER A 103 -14.42 -1.34 -1.85
N PHE A 104 -14.56 -2.54 -1.28
CA PHE A 104 -14.12 -3.79 -1.91
C PHE A 104 -15.31 -4.72 -2.16
N SER A 105 -15.33 -5.37 -3.33
CA SER A 105 -16.24 -6.49 -3.59
C SER A 105 -15.77 -7.75 -2.85
N THR A 106 -16.65 -8.74 -2.67
CA THR A 106 -16.28 -10.02 -2.04
C THR A 106 -15.14 -10.75 -2.78
N GLU A 107 -15.12 -10.65 -4.11
CA GLU A 107 -14.05 -11.22 -4.93
C GLU A 107 -12.71 -10.50 -4.67
N GLN A 108 -12.74 -9.17 -4.59
CA GLN A 108 -11.56 -8.36 -4.29
C GLN A 108 -11.04 -8.66 -2.88
N VAL A 109 -11.91 -8.76 -1.88
CA VAL A 109 -11.51 -9.14 -0.51
C VAL A 109 -10.79 -10.49 -0.51
N SER A 110 -11.31 -11.49 -1.23
CA SER A 110 -10.70 -12.82 -1.31
C SER A 110 -9.29 -12.77 -1.92
N ARG A 111 -9.14 -12.03 -3.04
CA ARG A 111 -7.84 -11.82 -3.70
C ARG A 111 -6.85 -11.07 -2.80
N LEU A 112 -7.31 -10.03 -2.13
CA LEU A 112 -6.50 -9.28 -1.18
C LEU A 112 -6.01 -10.18 -0.05
N THR A 113 -6.89 -11.02 0.51
CA THR A 113 -6.49 -11.93 1.57
C THR A 113 -5.49 -12.99 1.13
N SER A 114 -5.57 -13.50 -0.10
CA SER A 114 -4.55 -14.42 -0.59
C SER A 114 -3.20 -13.72 -0.80
N ASN A 115 -3.19 -12.53 -1.40
CA ASN A 115 -1.95 -11.80 -1.67
C ASN A 115 -1.28 -11.31 -0.37
N LEU A 116 -2.06 -10.76 0.55
CA LEU A 116 -1.56 -10.24 1.83
C LEU A 116 -1.30 -11.34 2.85
N SER A 117 -1.63 -12.61 2.58
CA SER A 117 -1.39 -13.71 3.52
C SER A 117 0.10 -13.96 3.79
N HIS A 118 0.95 -13.57 2.85
CA HIS A 118 2.42 -13.63 2.96
C HIS A 118 3.03 -12.38 3.59
N GLN A 119 2.24 -11.32 3.77
CA GLN A 119 2.69 -10.08 4.38
C GLN A 119 2.56 -10.17 5.90
N GLN A 120 3.58 -9.73 6.63
CA GLN A 120 3.49 -9.59 8.09
C GLN A 120 2.73 -8.31 8.43
N LEU A 121 1.40 -8.35 8.44
CA LEU A 121 0.60 -7.22 8.90
C LEU A 121 0.58 -7.17 10.43
N THR A 122 1.05 -6.06 11.00
CA THR A 122 1.06 -5.85 12.47
C THR A 122 -0.19 -5.13 12.94
N GLU A 123 -0.73 -4.24 12.11
CA GLU A 123 -1.91 -3.46 12.43
C GLU A 123 -2.76 -3.24 11.16
N LEU A 124 -4.08 -3.34 11.30
CA LEU A 124 -5.05 -3.17 10.21
C LEU A 124 -6.20 -2.27 10.64
N TRP A 125 -6.41 -1.17 9.93
CA TRP A 125 -7.55 -0.28 10.11
C TRP A 125 -8.41 -0.31 8.86
N LEU A 126 -9.70 -0.59 9.05
CA LEU A 126 -10.71 -0.62 8.01
C LEU A 126 -11.84 0.33 8.44
N THR A 127 -11.88 1.52 7.86
CA THR A 127 -12.86 2.56 8.24
C THR A 127 -13.74 2.90 7.03
N LYS A 128 -15.07 2.83 7.17
CA LYS A 128 -16.01 3.12 6.07
C LYS A 128 -15.74 2.33 4.77
N CYS A 129 -15.24 1.10 4.86
CA CYS A 129 -14.92 0.27 3.69
C CYS A 129 -16.11 -0.52 3.11
N GLY A 130 -17.32 -0.33 3.66
CA GLY A 130 -18.53 -1.03 3.19
C GLY A 130 -18.52 -2.55 3.36
N LEU A 131 -17.67 -3.07 4.27
CA LEU A 131 -17.45 -4.50 4.46
C LEU A 131 -18.54 -5.14 5.32
N ASP A 132 -19.02 -6.31 4.92
CA ASP A 132 -19.90 -7.15 5.74
C ASP A 132 -19.12 -7.94 6.82
N PRO A 133 -19.79 -8.54 7.82
CA PRO A 133 -19.10 -9.28 8.89
C PRO A 133 -18.22 -10.45 8.38
N PRO A 134 -18.64 -11.27 7.39
CA PRO A 134 -17.76 -12.29 6.79
C PRO A 134 -16.48 -11.72 6.15
N GLN A 135 -16.58 -10.61 5.41
CA GLN A 135 -15.44 -9.93 4.80
C GLN A 135 -14.49 -9.37 5.86
N LEU A 136 -15.04 -8.74 6.91
CA LEU A 136 -14.26 -8.24 8.04
C LEU A 136 -13.49 -9.39 8.73
N THR A 137 -14.15 -10.51 8.98
CA THR A 137 -13.52 -11.69 9.61
C THR A 137 -12.35 -12.20 8.76
N THR A 138 -12.56 -12.29 7.44
CA THR A 138 -11.55 -12.73 6.48
C THR A 138 -10.32 -11.81 6.49
N LEU A 139 -10.52 -10.49 6.52
CA LEU A 139 -9.42 -9.51 6.57
C LEU A 139 -8.72 -9.46 7.94
N LEU A 140 -9.45 -9.58 9.04
CA LEU A 140 -8.87 -9.59 10.39
C LEU A 140 -7.95 -10.80 10.63
N ASN A 141 -8.21 -11.92 9.96
CA ASN A 141 -7.32 -13.08 9.99
C ASN A 141 -5.94 -12.82 9.37
N LEU A 142 -5.74 -11.70 8.65
CA LEU A 142 -4.41 -11.31 8.14
C LEU A 142 -3.48 -10.84 9.26
N VAL A 143 -4.01 -10.21 10.32
CA VAL A 143 -3.19 -9.70 11.44
C VAL A 143 -3.03 -10.76 12.54
N ASN A 144 -4.00 -11.67 12.67
CA ASN A 144 -3.99 -12.70 13.71
C ASN A 144 -3.11 -13.92 13.40
N ARG A 145 -2.35 -13.92 12.29
CA ARG A 145 -1.45 -15.04 12.02
C ARG A 145 -0.25 -14.96 12.96
N PRO A 146 -0.03 -15.95 13.84
CA PRO A 146 1.18 -15.97 14.63
C PRO A 146 2.38 -16.05 13.70
N ALA A 147 3.37 -15.18 13.90
CA ALA A 147 4.68 -15.28 13.29
C ALA A 147 5.30 -16.64 13.71
N GLY A 148 5.06 -17.70 12.95
CA GLY A 148 5.56 -19.04 13.31
C GLY A 148 4.86 -20.26 12.72
N LEU A 149 3.67 -20.15 12.10
CA LEU A 149 3.12 -21.28 11.33
C LEU A 149 3.65 -21.25 9.89
N LEU A 150 4.91 -21.63 9.73
CA LEU A 150 5.34 -22.37 8.55
C LEU A 150 4.62 -23.72 8.64
N ASP A 151 3.55 -23.89 7.88
CA ASP A 151 3.09 -25.25 7.56
C ASP A 151 4.21 -25.94 6.78
N LEU A 152 4.61 -27.09 7.31
CA LEU A 152 5.60 -28.06 6.80
C LEU A 152 5.46 -28.37 5.31
#